data_AF-A0A816EU12-F1
#
_entry.id   AF-A0A816EU12-F1
#
_cell.length_a   1.000
_cell.length_b   1.000
_cell.length_c   1.000
_cell.angle_alpha   90.00
_cell.angle_beta   90.00
_cell.angle_gamma   90.00
#
_symmetry.space_group_name_H-M   'P 1'
#
loop_
_entity.id
_entity.type
_entity.pdbx_description
1 polymer ?
#
loop_
_entity_poly.entity_id
_entity_poly.type
_entity_poly.pdbx_seq_one_letter_code
_entity_poly.pdbx_strand_id
1 'polypeptide(L)'
;VFDSNGIDVHFLNRPSMPNVTNIQQVVESFSLCPAGLTPLTLALRRIFQLAANQSCSDKRLLVLVPTDGTSTNRNENVDIQSLENLMRNERQASTTYVTFLACTDNESNVSYLSKWNRTMTNVEFIADYITEREGVRRTQEYKYPFSFGDYVVKALFSAVGL
;
A
#
# COMPACT_ATOMS: atom_id res chain seq x y z
N VAL A 1 -11.71 7.34 -17.35
CA VAL A 1 -10.70 6.85 -18.30
C VAL A 1 -9.46 6.56 -17.48
N PHE A 2 -9.07 5.29 -17.36
CA PHE A 2 -7.77 4.95 -16.75
C PHE A 2 -6.66 5.52 -17.65
N ASP A 3 -5.57 6.00 -17.04
CA ASP A 3 -4.38 6.42 -17.78
C ASP A 3 -3.99 5.28 -18.76
N SER A 4 -3.81 5.61 -20.05
CA SER A 4 -3.36 4.63 -21.06
C SER A 4 -2.00 4.03 -20.73
N ASN A 5 -1.27 4.65 -19.80
CA ASN A 5 0.01 4.16 -19.29
C ASN A 5 -0.13 2.97 -18.32
N GLY A 6 -1.33 2.61 -17.86
CA GLY A 6 -1.52 1.48 -16.93
C GLY A 6 -1.00 1.75 -15.52
N ILE A 7 -0.68 0.67 -14.78
CA ILE A 7 -0.12 0.72 -13.42
C ILE A 7 1.23 -0.01 -13.36
N ASP A 8 2.13 0.47 -12.51
CA ASP A 8 3.39 -0.23 -12.24
C ASP A 8 3.23 -1.15 -11.03
N VAL A 9 3.61 -2.42 -11.19
CA VAL A 9 3.61 -3.41 -10.09
C VAL A 9 5.03 -3.63 -9.61
N HIS A 10 5.30 -3.24 -8.37
CA HIS A 10 6.61 -3.39 -7.74
C HIS A 10 6.60 -4.54 -6.73
N PHE A 11 7.42 -5.56 -7.00
CA PHE A 11 7.68 -6.62 -6.02
C PHE A 11 8.90 -6.26 -5.17
N LEU A 12 8.93 -6.75 -3.93
CA LEU A 12 10.06 -6.50 -3.02
C LEU A 12 11.33 -7.27 -3.43
N ASN A 13 11.18 -8.52 -3.86
CA ASN A 13 12.30 -9.44 -4.16
C ASN A 13 12.30 -9.95 -5.60
N ARG A 14 11.59 -9.27 -6.51
CA ARG A 14 11.49 -9.64 -7.92
C ARG A 14 11.56 -8.40 -8.81
N PRO A 15 11.85 -8.54 -10.12
CA PRO A 15 11.74 -7.45 -11.06
C PRO A 15 10.34 -6.82 -11.05
N SER A 16 10.28 -5.49 -11.14
CA SER A 16 9.00 -4.76 -11.27
C SER A 16 8.41 -4.94 -12.67
N MET A 17 7.09 -4.79 -12.79
CA MET A 17 6.34 -4.89 -14.04
C MET A 17 5.70 -3.55 -14.34
N PRO A 18 6.27 -2.74 -15.27
CA PRO A 18 5.72 -1.45 -15.59
C PRO A 18 4.56 -1.54 -16.56
N ASN A 19 3.72 -0.50 -16.60
CA ASN A 19 2.63 -0.31 -17.57
C ASN A 19 1.66 -1.50 -17.70
N VAL A 20 1.30 -2.12 -16.57
CA VAL A 20 0.30 -3.18 -16.51
C VAL A 20 -1.07 -2.57 -16.80
N THR A 21 -1.70 -3.03 -17.87
CA THR A 21 -3.04 -2.61 -18.32
C THR A 21 -4.04 -3.75 -18.24
N ASN A 22 -3.57 -4.97 -18.01
CA ASN A 22 -4.40 -6.17 -17.97
C ASN A 22 -3.87 -7.17 -16.94
N ILE A 23 -4.79 -7.75 -16.16
CA ILE A 23 -4.50 -8.79 -15.16
C ILE A 23 -3.72 -9.98 -15.73
N GLN A 24 -3.97 -10.40 -16.96
CA GLN A 24 -3.24 -11.53 -17.55
C GLN A 24 -1.73 -11.29 -17.64
N GLN A 25 -1.28 -10.03 -17.65
CA GLN A 25 0.14 -9.69 -17.66
C GLN A 25 0.82 -10.05 -16.34
N VAL A 26 0.09 -10.08 -15.21
CA VAL A 26 0.68 -10.27 -13.88
C VAL A 26 0.35 -11.64 -13.27
N VAL A 27 -0.67 -12.36 -13.75
CA VAL A 27 -1.12 -13.64 -13.19
C VAL A 27 0.04 -14.64 -13.02
N GLU A 28 0.88 -14.80 -14.04
CA GLU A 28 2.02 -15.71 -13.97
C GLU A 28 3.02 -15.30 -12.89
N SER A 29 3.24 -14.00 -12.68
CA SER A 29 4.14 -13.51 -11.64
C SER A 29 3.64 -13.85 -10.22
N PHE A 30 2.32 -14.01 -10.03
CA PHE A 30 1.75 -14.44 -8.75
C PHE A 30 1.67 -15.97 -8.59
N SER A 31 2.02 -16.76 -9.62
CA SER A 31 2.10 -18.22 -9.51
C SER A 31 3.30 -18.69 -8.68
N LEU A 32 4.35 -17.87 -8.62
CA LEU A 32 5.52 -18.11 -7.77
C LEU A 32 5.27 -17.55 -6.38
N CYS A 33 5.38 -18.41 -5.37
CA CYS A 33 5.31 -18.01 -3.97
C CYS A 33 6.34 -16.91 -3.68
N PRO A 34 5.98 -15.86 -2.93
CA PRO A 34 6.94 -14.87 -2.47
C PRO A 34 8.00 -15.54 -1.58
N ALA A 35 9.24 -15.07 -1.69
CA ALA A 35 10.36 -15.53 -0.89
C ALA A 35 11.33 -14.37 -0.62
N GLY A 36 12.18 -14.52 0.40
CA GLY A 36 13.17 -13.52 0.79
C GLY A 36 12.66 -12.58 1.90
N LEU A 37 13.33 -11.42 2.01
CA LEU A 37 13.08 -10.42 3.05
C LEU A 37 11.93 -9.48 2.68
N THR A 38 11.63 -8.50 3.53
CA THR A 38 10.59 -7.50 3.30
C THR A 38 11.20 -6.10 3.22
N PRO A 39 12.06 -5.80 2.22
CA PRO A 39 12.78 -4.52 2.10
C PRO A 39 11.89 -3.37 1.62
N LEU A 40 10.78 -3.11 2.32
CA LEU A 40 9.76 -2.14 1.93
C LEU A 40 10.31 -0.71 1.92
N THR A 41 11.14 -0.34 2.89
CA THR A 41 11.83 0.96 2.92
C THR A 41 12.61 1.22 1.62
N LEU A 42 13.35 0.22 1.14
CA LEU A 42 14.15 0.35 -0.08
C LEU A 42 13.27 0.45 -1.33
N ALA A 43 12.21 -0.38 -1.40
CA ALA A 43 11.29 -0.38 -2.52
C ALA A 43 10.56 0.97 -2.66
N LEU A 44 10.00 1.49 -1.57
CA LEU A 44 9.29 2.77 -1.56
C LEU A 44 10.22 3.94 -1.85
N ARG A 45 11.44 3.95 -1.28
CA ARG A 45 12.43 4.99 -1.59
C ARG A 45 12.70 5.08 -3.09
N ARG A 46 12.88 3.93 -3.75
CA ARG A 46 13.08 3.87 -5.20
C ARG A 46 11.88 4.43 -5.96
N ILE A 47 10.66 4.07 -5.58
CA ILE A 47 9.42 4.56 -6.21
C ILE A 47 9.31 6.09 -6.06
N PHE A 48 9.54 6.62 -4.85
CA PHE A 48 9.46 8.06 -4.60
C PHE A 48 10.53 8.84 -5.38
N GLN A 49 11.75 8.33 -5.46
CA GLN A 49 12.82 8.93 -6.26
C GLN A 49 12.50 8.91 -7.76
N LEU A 50 11.94 7.81 -8.28
CA LEU A 50 11.52 7.72 -9.68
C LEU A 50 10.41 8.73 -9.99
N ALA A 51 9.43 8.90 -9.10
CA ALA A 51 8.39 9.89 -9.27
C ALA A 51 8.92 11.33 -9.19
N ALA A 52 9.80 11.63 -8.23
CA ALA A 52 10.41 12.96 -8.09
C ALA A 52 11.26 13.38 -9.29
N ASN A 53 11.84 12.42 -10.01
CA ASN A 53 12.64 12.67 -11.21
C ASN A 53 11.81 12.86 -12.49
N GLN A 54 10.49 12.67 -12.45
CA GLN A 54 9.63 12.93 -13.60
C GLN A 54 9.46 14.44 -13.81
N SER A 55 9.73 14.92 -15.02
CA SER A 55 9.77 16.36 -15.36
C SER A 55 8.41 17.08 -15.32
N CYS A 56 7.33 16.41 -14.91
CA CYS A 56 5.99 16.97 -14.84
C CYS A 56 5.61 17.22 -13.37
N SER A 57 5.73 18.48 -12.94
CA SER A 57 5.62 18.90 -11.53
C SER A 57 4.28 18.59 -10.87
N ASP A 58 3.23 18.34 -11.65
CA ASP A 58 1.86 18.27 -11.15
C ASP A 58 1.31 16.83 -11.09
N LYS A 59 2.09 15.82 -11.54
CA LYS A 59 1.63 14.43 -11.51
C LYS A 59 1.65 13.90 -10.08
N ARG A 60 0.45 13.62 -9.54
CA ARG A 60 0.29 12.97 -8.24
C ARG A 60 0.64 11.49 -8.34
N LEU A 61 1.33 10.97 -7.32
CA LEU A 61 1.65 9.56 -7.18
C LEU A 61 0.68 8.90 -6.21
N LEU A 62 0.06 7.79 -6.61
CA LEU A 62 -0.70 6.92 -5.72
C LEU A 62 0.04 5.59 -5.57
N VAL A 63 0.34 5.19 -4.34
CA VAL A 63 0.99 3.92 -4.02
C VAL A 63 0.06 3.09 -3.14
N LEU A 64 -0.28 1.89 -3.61
CA LEU A 64 -0.98 0.88 -2.81
C LEU A 64 0.04 -0.15 -2.35
N VAL A 65 0.07 -0.44 -1.05
CA VAL A 65 1.01 -1.38 -0.43
C VAL A 65 0.22 -2.49 0.26
N PRO A 66 -0.10 -3.58 -0.45
CA PRO A 66 -0.57 -4.81 0.18
C PRO A 66 0.55 -5.42 1.02
N THR A 67 0.30 -5.68 2.31
CA THR A 67 1.30 -6.23 3.24
C THR A 67 0.66 -7.09 4.31
N ASP A 68 1.33 -8.17 4.68
CA ASP A 68 0.94 -9.10 5.73
C ASP A 68 1.86 -9.04 6.97
N GLY A 69 2.92 -8.25 6.88
CA GLY A 69 4.03 -8.32 7.81
C GLY A 69 4.82 -7.02 8.00
N THR A 70 5.83 -7.13 8.84
CA THR A 70 6.74 -6.05 9.20
C THR A 70 7.85 -5.88 8.16
N SER A 71 8.19 -4.64 7.83
CA SER A 71 9.36 -4.33 6.98
C SER A 71 10.65 -4.80 7.64
N THR A 72 11.53 -5.44 6.86
CA THR A 72 12.87 -5.86 7.27
C THR A 72 13.95 -5.27 6.37
N ASN A 73 15.12 -4.99 6.94
CA ASN A 73 16.27 -4.57 6.15
C ASN A 73 17.02 -5.78 5.57
N ARG A 74 18.12 -5.53 4.84
CA ARG A 74 18.94 -6.58 4.19
C ARG A 74 19.60 -7.57 5.15
N ASN A 75 19.65 -7.23 6.44
CA ASN A 75 20.21 -8.07 7.49
C ASN A 75 19.09 -8.74 8.31
N GLU A 76 17.88 -8.83 7.76
CA GLU A 76 16.69 -9.45 8.37
C GLU A 76 16.15 -8.76 9.63
N ASN A 77 16.73 -7.63 10.02
CA ASN A 77 16.26 -6.88 11.18
C ASN A 77 15.00 -6.08 10.82
N VAL A 78 14.08 -5.99 11.77
CA VAL A 78 12.89 -5.12 11.69
C VAL A 78 13.31 -3.67 11.44
N ASP A 79 12.70 -3.04 10.44
CA ASP A 79 13.10 -1.72 9.91
C ASP A 79 11.96 -0.68 9.92
N ILE A 80 11.10 -0.72 10.95
CA ILE A 80 9.95 0.19 11.08
C ILE A 80 10.40 1.65 11.17
N GLN A 81 11.47 1.94 11.91
CA GLN A 81 11.94 3.32 12.12
C GLN A 81 12.42 3.98 10.82
N SER A 82 13.17 3.24 9.98
CA SER A 82 13.62 3.79 8.70
C SER A 82 12.46 3.96 7.74
N LEU A 83 11.49 3.04 7.75
CA LEU A 83 10.26 3.18 6.99
C LEU A 83 9.46 4.41 7.44
N GLU A 84 9.34 4.65 8.75
CA GLU A 84 8.68 5.84 9.28
C GLU A 84 9.40 7.13 8.82
N ASN A 85 10.73 7.17 8.94
CA ASN A 85 11.52 8.31 8.48
C ASN A 85 11.32 8.60 6.99
N LEU A 86 11.33 7.55 6.15
CA LEU A 86 11.06 7.66 4.73
C LEU A 86 9.68 8.28 4.46
N MET A 87 8.65 7.78 5.14
CA MET A 87 7.26 8.20 4.96
C MET A 87 7.02 9.65 5.41
N ARG A 88 7.70 10.10 6.47
CA ARG A 88 7.60 11.48 6.99
C ARG A 88 8.42 12.48 6.17
N ASN A 89 9.64 12.10 5.79
CA ASN A 89 10.65 13.08 5.38
C ASN A 89 11.04 13.00 3.89
N GLU A 90 10.83 11.86 3.22
CA GLU A 90 11.33 11.65 1.84
C GLU A 90 10.19 11.50 0.79
N ARG A 91 8.97 11.13 1.19
CA ARG A 91 7.85 10.78 0.29
C ARG A 91 7.32 11.91 -0.61
N GLN A 92 7.52 13.18 -0.26
CA GLN A 92 6.78 14.35 -0.79
C GLN A 92 5.27 14.27 -0.50
N ALA A 93 4.89 14.62 0.73
CA ALA A 93 3.53 14.41 1.24
C ALA A 93 2.43 15.17 0.47
N SER A 94 2.75 16.27 -0.21
CA SER A 94 1.77 17.08 -0.95
C SER A 94 1.31 16.45 -2.27
N THR A 95 2.09 15.54 -2.85
CA THR A 95 1.81 14.94 -4.17
C THR A 95 1.80 13.42 -4.16
N THR A 96 2.25 12.77 -3.08
CA THR A 96 2.31 11.32 -2.97
C THR A 96 1.33 10.79 -1.93
N TYR A 97 0.42 9.92 -2.35
CA TYR A 97 -0.57 9.25 -1.51
C TYR A 97 -0.17 7.80 -1.32
N VAL A 98 -0.25 7.29 -0.09
CA VAL A 98 0.15 5.91 0.22
C VAL A 98 -0.93 5.24 1.04
N THR A 99 -1.44 4.11 0.56
CA THR A 99 -2.41 3.29 1.29
C THR A 99 -1.80 1.93 1.58
N PHE A 100 -1.66 1.59 2.86
CA PHE A 100 -1.30 0.26 3.30
C PHE A 100 -2.56 -0.59 3.45
N LEU A 101 -2.59 -1.73 2.76
CA LEU A 101 -3.67 -2.70 2.80
C LEU A 101 -3.19 -3.91 3.58
N ALA A 102 -3.74 -4.16 4.76
CA ALA A 102 -3.41 -5.35 5.54
C ALA A 102 -3.95 -6.60 4.84
N CYS A 103 -3.09 -7.62 4.74
CA CYS A 103 -3.41 -8.93 4.17
C CYS A 103 -2.99 -10.04 5.15
N THR A 104 -3.31 -9.87 6.43
CA THR A 104 -2.86 -10.75 7.52
C THR A 104 -3.94 -10.92 8.56
N ASP A 105 -4.02 -12.11 9.15
CA ASP A 105 -4.81 -12.40 10.35
C ASP A 105 -4.10 -11.97 11.64
N ASN A 106 -2.81 -11.64 11.58
CA ASN A 106 -2.02 -11.18 12.70
C ASN A 106 -1.83 -9.65 12.66
N GLU A 107 -2.81 -8.94 13.22
CA GLU A 107 -2.80 -7.47 13.28
C GLU A 107 -1.59 -6.87 14.00
N SER A 108 -0.92 -7.62 14.89
CA SER A 108 0.24 -7.10 15.63
C SER A 108 1.39 -6.71 14.70
N ASN A 109 1.57 -7.45 13.60
CA ASN A 109 2.61 -7.22 12.59
C ASN A 109 2.42 -5.93 11.80
N VAL A 110 1.19 -5.42 11.72
CA VAL A 110 0.83 -4.22 10.94
C VAL A 110 0.31 -3.09 11.82
N SER A 111 0.20 -3.31 13.14
CA SER A 111 -0.38 -2.37 14.11
C SER A 111 0.27 -0.98 14.10
N TYR A 112 1.54 -0.88 13.75
CA TYR A 112 2.26 0.39 13.65
C TYR A 112 1.70 1.31 12.56
N LEU A 113 1.16 0.74 11.47
CA LEU A 113 0.59 1.48 10.34
C LEU A 113 -0.69 2.23 10.72
N SER A 114 -1.47 1.70 11.68
CA SER A 114 -2.68 2.37 12.17
C SER A 114 -2.39 3.74 12.80
N LYS A 115 -1.20 3.90 13.42
CA LYS A 115 -0.77 5.18 13.99
C LYS A 115 -0.42 6.19 12.91
N TRP A 116 0.11 5.73 11.78
CA TRP A 116 0.51 6.58 10.67
C TRP A 116 -0.69 7.19 9.97
N ASN A 117 -1.78 6.42 9.83
CA ASN A 117 -3.04 6.93 9.29
C ASN A 117 -3.50 8.23 10.01
N ARG A 118 -3.34 8.28 11.33
CA ARG A 118 -3.76 9.43 12.14
C ARG A 118 -2.74 10.58 12.19
N THR A 119 -1.49 10.33 11.81
CA THR A 119 -0.37 11.24 12.10
C THR A 119 0.43 11.66 10.87
N MET A 120 0.11 11.16 9.68
CA MET A 120 0.79 11.48 8.44
C MET A 120 -0.23 11.85 7.36
N THR A 121 -0.07 13.04 6.77
CA THR A 121 -0.92 13.52 5.66
C THR A 121 -0.86 12.56 4.47
N ASN A 122 -2.00 12.24 3.86
CA ASN A 122 -2.09 11.39 2.67
C ASN A 122 -1.47 9.98 2.87
N VAL A 123 -1.51 9.46 4.09
CA VAL A 123 -1.16 8.07 4.41
C VAL A 123 -2.38 7.41 5.03
N GLU A 124 -2.82 6.31 4.45
CA GLU A 124 -3.97 5.55 4.92
C GLU A 124 -3.56 4.14 5.31
N PHE A 125 -4.28 3.57 6.27
CA PHE A 125 -4.17 2.17 6.66
C PHE A 125 -5.58 1.57 6.67
N ILE A 126 -5.73 0.46 5.94
CA ILE A 126 -6.98 -0.27 5.83
C ILE A 126 -6.70 -1.70 6.26
N ALA A 127 -7.49 -2.22 7.18
CA ALA A 127 -7.36 -3.59 7.63
C ALA A 127 -7.79 -4.57 6.53
N ASP A 128 -7.68 -5.88 6.78
CA ASP A 128 -8.23 -6.86 5.85
C ASP A 128 -9.77 -6.78 5.79
N TYR A 129 -10.35 -7.43 4.79
CA TYR A 129 -11.80 -7.41 4.58
C TYR A 129 -12.61 -7.89 5.80
N ILE A 130 -12.13 -8.91 6.51
CA ILE A 130 -12.86 -9.49 7.64
C ILE A 130 -12.86 -8.51 8.81
N THR A 131 -11.69 -7.97 9.18
CA THR A 131 -11.59 -6.97 10.25
C THR A 131 -12.39 -5.71 9.92
N GLU A 132 -12.31 -5.20 8.69
CA GLU A 132 -13.10 -4.04 8.25
C GLU A 132 -14.61 -4.31 8.34
N ARG A 133 -15.06 -5.46 7.86
CA ARG A 133 -16.48 -5.85 7.92
C ARG A 133 -16.99 -5.92 9.35
N GLU A 134 -16.22 -6.52 10.26
CA GLU A 134 -16.61 -6.61 11.66
C GLU A 134 -16.59 -5.22 12.35
N GLY A 135 -15.65 -4.35 11.99
CA GLY A 135 -15.64 -2.95 12.43
C GLY A 135 -16.89 -2.17 12.00
N VAL A 136 -17.29 -2.30 10.73
CA VAL A 136 -18.51 -1.66 10.20
C VAL A 136 -19.75 -2.21 10.90
N ARG A 137 -19.87 -3.52 11.07
CA ARG A 137 -21.01 -4.15 11.77
C ARG A 137 -21.16 -3.72 13.22
N ARG A 138 -20.05 -3.46 13.91
CA ARG A 138 -20.06 -2.95 15.29
C ARG A 138 -20.59 -1.51 15.37
N THR A 139 -20.43 -0.72 14.31
CA THR A 139 -20.76 0.72 14.31
C THR A 139 -22.09 1.06 13.65
N GLN A 140 -22.50 0.34 12.60
CA GLN A 140 -23.71 0.61 11.81
C GLN A 140 -24.81 -0.45 11.98
N GLU A 141 -24.81 -1.13 13.13
CA GLU A 141 -25.65 -2.29 13.46
C GLU A 141 -25.27 -3.58 12.69
N TYR A 142 -25.46 -4.73 13.33
CA TYR A 142 -25.02 -6.04 12.83
C TYR A 142 -25.61 -6.42 11.46
N LYS A 143 -26.70 -5.77 11.04
CA LYS A 143 -27.42 -6.03 9.79
C LYS A 143 -26.89 -5.24 8.58
N TYR A 144 -25.94 -4.32 8.75
CA TYR A 144 -25.41 -3.58 7.61
C TYR A 144 -24.67 -4.52 6.62
N PRO A 145 -25.07 -4.56 5.33
CA PRO A 145 -24.56 -5.52 4.37
C PRO A 145 -23.22 -5.08 3.74
N PHE A 146 -22.18 -4.91 4.56
CA PHE A 146 -20.85 -4.55 4.06
C PHE A 146 -20.26 -5.67 3.19
N SER A 147 -20.17 -5.40 1.89
CA SER A 147 -19.74 -6.35 0.86
C SER A 147 -18.24 -6.20 0.55
N PHE A 148 -17.70 -7.17 -0.19
CA PHE A 148 -16.34 -7.05 -0.73
C PHE A 148 -16.21 -5.90 -1.73
N GLY A 149 -17.28 -5.55 -2.45
CA GLY A 149 -17.32 -4.38 -3.33
C GLY A 149 -17.11 -3.08 -2.55
N ASP A 150 -17.78 -2.94 -1.40
CA ASP A 150 -17.62 -1.78 -0.51
C ASP A 150 -16.18 -1.67 0.02
N TYR A 151 -15.56 -2.81 0.34
CA TYR A 151 -14.16 -2.88 0.73
C TYR A 151 -13.20 -2.42 -0.37
N VAL A 152 -13.39 -2.90 -1.61
CA VAL A 152 -12.57 -2.47 -2.76
C VAL A 152 -12.75 -0.97 -3.03
N VAL A 153 -13.99 -0.47 -2.97
CA VAL A 153 -14.27 0.96 -3.12
C VAL A 153 -13.58 1.76 -2.02
N LYS A 154 -13.69 1.35 -0.76
CA LYS A 154 -12.96 1.99 0.35
C LYS A 154 -11.46 2.00 0.08
N ALA A 155 -10.87 0.87 -0.30
CA ALA A 155 -9.44 0.75 -0.60
C ALA A 155 -8.97 1.72 -1.70
N LEU A 156 -9.76 1.89 -2.76
CA LEU A 156 -9.43 2.76 -3.88
C LEU A 156 -9.71 4.25 -3.60
N PHE A 157 -10.77 4.57 -2.87
CA PHE A 157 -11.17 5.96 -2.60
C PHE A 157 -10.45 6.58 -1.41
N SER A 158 -10.18 5.82 -0.35
CA SER A 158 -9.39 6.29 0.80
C SER A 158 -8.03 6.84 0.37
N ALA A 159 -7.45 6.22 -0.66
CA ALA A 159 -6.20 6.63 -1.28
C ALA A 159 -6.18 8.08 -1.80
N VAL A 160 -7.31 8.69 -2.12
CA VAL A 160 -7.37 10.00 -2.80
C VAL A 160 -7.86 11.13 -1.89
N GLY A 161 -8.36 10.80 -0.69
CA GLY A 161 -8.91 11.74 0.29
C GLY A 161 -10.17 12.45 -0.22
N LEU A 162 -11.31 12.20 0.44
CA LEU A 162 -12.43 13.15 0.49
C LEU A 162 -12.40 13.86 1.84
#